data_AF-A0A6A4ZQR2-F1
#
_entry.id   AF-A0A6A4ZQR2-F1
#
_cell.length_a   1.000
_cell.length_b   1.000
_cell.length_c   1.000
_cell.angle_alpha   90.00
_cell.angle_beta   90.00
_cell.angle_gamma   90.00
#
_symmetry.space_group_name_H-M   'P 1'
#
loop_
_entity.id
_entity.type
_entity.pdbx_description
1 polymer ?
#
loop_
_entity_poly.entity_id
_entity_poly.type
_entity_poly.pdbx_seq_one_letter_code
_entity_poly.pdbx_strand_id
1 'polypeptide(L)'
;HLNLPDDFYSNPKRVKQFCAFRQPEHILPRYGEFIFKLVLRAHAMQYLFQFQDPQPRCVFCGANETYQHFLFACPFGQSVWQPFKQLQRQLECAFPRNAFELLFKTPKPSDGYNVRGYLKIWPIVRACVYYQIWLQRADRTFRVDLTFNSPLEMSLQAAGLIKLHLRQLLQDLPLKKGYIKVFNLLKQLSRDSWLKQFVLPDAVQD
;
A
#
# COMPACT_ATOMS: atom_id res chain seq x y z
N HIS A 1 -0.95 -16.56 9.77
CA HIS A 1 -0.93 -15.21 10.38
C HIS A 1 -0.67 -14.00 9.47
N LEU A 2 0.29 -14.03 8.55
CA LEU A 2 0.08 -13.48 7.18
C LEU A 2 -0.25 -14.64 6.21
N ASN A 3 -0.75 -15.74 6.81
CA ASN A 3 -0.82 -17.11 6.28
C ASN A 3 0.47 -17.52 5.55
N LEU A 4 1.61 -17.20 6.17
CA LEU A 4 2.93 -17.67 5.74
C LEU A 4 3.23 -19.03 6.39
N PRO A 5 3.95 -19.92 5.70
CA PRO A 5 4.49 -21.15 6.28
C PRO A 5 5.40 -20.91 7.49
N ASP A 6 5.50 -21.89 8.39
CA ASP A 6 6.33 -21.76 9.60
C ASP A 6 7.83 -21.65 9.29
N ASP A 7 8.27 -22.28 8.20
CA ASP A 7 9.64 -22.25 7.70
C ASP A 7 9.92 -21.06 6.75
N PHE A 8 8.98 -20.12 6.61
CA PHE A 8 9.07 -19.06 5.61
C PHE A 8 10.36 -18.23 5.72
N TYR A 9 10.82 -17.96 6.94
CA TYR A 9 12.04 -17.19 7.20
C TYR A 9 13.32 -18.03 7.24
N SER A 10 13.23 -19.35 7.09
CA SER A 10 14.40 -20.21 6.92
C SER A 10 15.12 -19.93 5.60
N ASN A 11 14.44 -19.30 4.63
CA ASN A 11 15.03 -18.86 3.37
C ASN A 11 15.76 -17.50 3.53
N PRO A 12 17.09 -17.42 3.31
CA PRO A 12 17.86 -16.19 3.45
C PRO A 12 17.35 -15.03 2.56
N LYS A 13 16.76 -15.33 1.40
CA LYS A 13 16.16 -14.29 0.53
C LYS A 13 14.95 -13.63 1.22
N ARG A 14 14.18 -14.38 2.01
CA ARG A 14 13.03 -13.84 2.76
C ARG A 14 13.47 -12.99 3.92
N VAL A 15 14.53 -13.40 4.62
CA VAL A 15 15.15 -12.57 5.66
C VAL A 15 15.67 -11.26 5.07
N LYS A 16 16.35 -11.31 3.92
CA LYS A 16 16.82 -10.08 3.23
C LYS A 16 15.66 -9.17 2.83
N GLN A 17 14.57 -9.71 2.30
CA GLN A 17 13.35 -8.95 2.00
C GLN A 17 12.75 -8.34 3.26
N PHE A 18 12.71 -9.11 4.35
CA PHE A 18 12.24 -8.63 5.66
C PHE A 18 13.07 -7.43 6.15
N CYS A 19 14.40 -7.53 6.13
CA CYS A 19 15.29 -6.44 6.53
C CYS A 19 15.09 -5.17 5.69
N ALA A 20 14.77 -5.31 4.39
CA ALA A 20 14.49 -4.17 3.52
C ALA A 20 13.25 -3.36 3.94
N PHE A 21 12.31 -3.95 4.69
CA PHE A 21 11.17 -3.19 5.21
C PHE A 21 11.53 -2.28 6.39
N ARG A 22 12.64 -2.52 7.09
CA ARG A 22 13.07 -1.68 8.21
C ARG A 22 13.44 -0.27 7.75
N GLN A 23 14.04 -0.17 6.57
CA GLN A 23 14.43 1.09 5.92
C GLN A 23 14.18 0.97 4.41
N PRO A 24 12.92 1.10 3.97
CA PRO A 24 12.58 0.95 2.57
C PRO A 24 13.14 2.13 1.76
N GLU A 25 13.82 1.81 0.66
CA GLU A 25 14.30 2.82 -0.28
C GLU A 25 13.12 3.65 -0.82
N HIS A 26 13.26 4.98 -0.81
CA HIS A 26 12.32 5.93 -1.42
C HIS A 26 10.91 5.99 -0.81
N ILE A 27 10.71 5.43 0.38
CA ILE A 27 9.48 5.59 1.16
C ILE A 27 9.81 6.45 2.38
N LEU A 28 8.99 7.47 2.66
CA LEU A 28 9.21 8.31 3.85
C LEU A 28 9.11 7.45 5.13
N PRO A 29 9.93 7.73 6.16
CA PRO A 29 10.10 6.86 7.32
C PRO A 29 8.80 6.38 7.96
N ARG A 30 7.81 7.28 8.12
CA ARG A 30 6.51 6.97 8.74
C ARG A 30 5.74 5.84 8.03
N TYR A 31 5.74 5.84 6.69
CA TYR A 31 5.01 4.83 5.91
C TYR A 31 5.82 3.53 5.78
N GLY A 32 7.15 3.64 5.76
CA GLY A 32 8.04 2.49 5.85
C GLY A 32 7.89 1.76 7.17
N GLU A 33 7.91 2.48 8.28
CA GLU A 33 7.66 1.97 9.63
C GLU A 33 6.29 1.31 9.74
N PHE A 34 5.25 1.94 9.17
CA PHE A 34 3.92 1.35 9.12
C PHE A 34 3.93 -0.03 8.45
N ILE A 35 4.54 -0.17 7.27
CA ILE A 35 4.62 -1.47 6.60
C ILE A 35 5.50 -2.45 7.38
N PHE A 36 6.59 -2.00 7.98
CA PHE A 36 7.43 -2.86 8.82
C PHE A 36 6.65 -3.44 10.00
N LYS A 37 5.90 -2.59 10.72
CA LYS A 37 4.99 -3.00 11.79
C LYS A 37 3.88 -3.93 11.28
N LEU A 38 3.38 -3.73 10.07
CA LEU A 38 2.41 -4.63 9.44
C LEU A 38 2.99 -6.03 9.23
N VAL A 39 4.22 -6.13 8.73
CA VAL A 39 4.92 -7.42 8.55
C VAL A 39 5.17 -8.13 9.89
N LEU A 40 5.47 -7.36 10.94
CA LEU A 40 5.66 -7.85 12.31
C LEU A 40 4.35 -8.16 13.07
N ARG A 41 3.19 -7.85 12.49
CA ARG A 41 1.88 -7.86 13.18
C ARG A 41 1.83 -6.97 14.42
N ALA A 42 2.63 -5.91 14.45
CA ALA A 42 2.72 -4.98 15.56
C ALA A 42 1.60 -3.93 15.57
N HIS A 43 0.75 -3.88 14.54
CA HIS A 43 -0.45 -3.05 14.57
C HIS A 43 -1.57 -3.75 15.33
N ALA A 44 -2.10 -3.09 16.35
CA ALA A 44 -3.20 -3.63 17.11
C ALA A 44 -4.49 -3.64 16.28
N MET A 45 -4.97 -4.83 15.95
CA MET A 45 -6.25 -5.07 15.28
C MET A 45 -7.33 -5.38 16.32
N GLN A 46 -8.61 -5.15 16.02
CA GLN A 46 -9.66 -5.27 17.04
C GLN A 46 -9.71 -6.69 17.65
N TYR A 47 -9.51 -7.75 16.85
CA TYR A 47 -9.52 -9.13 17.35
C TYR A 47 -8.46 -9.44 18.45
N LEU A 48 -7.46 -8.59 18.66
CA LEU A 48 -6.48 -8.76 19.75
C LEU A 48 -7.04 -8.28 21.10
N PHE A 49 -8.14 -7.53 21.10
CA PHE A 49 -8.81 -7.01 22.28
C PHE A 49 -10.03 -7.86 22.66
N GLN A 50 -9.98 -9.18 22.45
CA GLN A 50 -11.08 -10.14 22.72
C GLN A 50 -11.60 -10.13 24.17
N PHE A 51 -10.86 -9.54 25.10
CA PHE A 51 -11.25 -9.35 26.49
C PHE A 51 -12.24 -8.21 26.71
N GLN A 52 -12.54 -7.39 25.69
CA GLN A 52 -13.54 -6.32 25.77
C GLN A 52 -14.97 -6.87 25.57
N ASP A 53 -15.93 -6.30 26.30
CA ASP A 53 -17.36 -6.53 26.14
C ASP A 53 -18.06 -5.18 25.83
N PRO A 54 -18.74 -5.02 24.68
CA PRO A 54 -18.92 -6.00 23.60
C PRO A 54 -17.61 -6.34 22.88
N GLN A 55 -17.54 -7.56 22.33
CA GLN A 55 -16.37 -7.98 21.56
C GLN A 55 -16.08 -6.99 20.42
N PRO A 56 -14.82 -6.59 20.26
CA PRO A 56 -14.45 -5.51 19.37
C PRO A 56 -14.55 -5.97 17.91
N ARG A 57 -15.27 -5.18 17.11
CA ARG A 57 -15.57 -5.44 15.69
C ARG A 57 -14.94 -4.36 14.82
N CYS A 58 -14.80 -4.62 13.53
CA CYS A 58 -14.30 -3.63 12.59
C CYS A 58 -15.17 -2.37 12.65
N VAL A 59 -14.52 -1.24 12.90
CA VAL A 59 -15.15 0.08 13.04
C VAL A 59 -15.83 0.59 11.77
N PHE A 60 -15.64 -0.10 10.63
CA PHE A 60 -16.24 0.27 9.35
C PHE A 60 -17.43 -0.60 8.93
N CYS A 61 -17.43 -1.89 9.28
CA CYS A 61 -18.41 -2.84 8.75
C CYS A 61 -18.96 -3.83 9.79
N GLY A 62 -18.50 -3.78 11.04
CA GLY A 62 -18.98 -4.65 12.11
C GLY A 62 -18.53 -6.12 12.04
N ALA A 63 -17.70 -6.52 11.07
CA ALA A 63 -17.15 -7.88 11.00
C ALA A 63 -15.99 -8.09 12.01
N ASN A 64 -15.58 -9.35 12.24
CA ASN A 64 -14.37 -9.63 13.03
C ASN A 64 -13.12 -9.10 12.30
N GLU A 65 -12.45 -8.12 12.90
CA GLU A 65 -11.34 -7.43 12.26
C GLU A 65 -10.01 -8.14 12.51
N THR A 66 -9.69 -9.07 11.62
CA THR A 66 -8.35 -9.69 11.52
C THR A 66 -7.45 -8.91 10.55
N TYR A 67 -6.17 -9.28 10.47
CA TYR A 67 -5.28 -8.78 9.40
C TYR A 67 -5.79 -9.12 8.00
N GLN A 68 -6.35 -10.32 7.81
CA GLN A 68 -6.94 -10.73 6.53
C GLN A 68 -8.13 -9.84 6.18
N HIS A 69 -8.97 -9.53 7.18
CA HIS A 69 -10.08 -8.61 7.01
C HIS A 69 -9.59 -7.21 6.65
N PHE A 70 -8.71 -6.63 7.48
CA PHE A 70 -8.14 -5.30 7.28
C PHE A 70 -7.48 -5.15 5.89
N LEU A 71 -6.71 -6.15 5.45
CA LEU A 71 -5.96 -6.06 4.20
C LEU A 71 -6.81 -6.34 2.95
N PHE A 72 -7.79 -7.25 3.02
CA PHE A 72 -8.42 -7.79 1.80
C PHE A 72 -9.96 -7.84 1.83
N ALA A 73 -10.59 -7.98 2.99
CA ALA A 73 -12.04 -8.25 3.05
C ALA A 73 -12.89 -7.03 3.45
N CYS A 74 -12.31 -6.03 4.12
CA CYS A 74 -13.04 -4.87 4.60
C CYS A 74 -13.64 -4.06 3.43
N PRO A 75 -14.98 -3.86 3.36
CA PRO A 75 -15.62 -3.10 2.27
C PRO A 75 -15.14 -1.66 2.16
N PHE A 76 -14.84 -1.02 3.31
CA PHE A 76 -14.25 0.32 3.35
C PHE A 76 -12.87 0.32 2.69
N GLY A 77 -11.98 -0.59 3.11
CA GLY A 77 -10.64 -0.72 2.54
C GLY A 77 -10.67 -1.06 1.05
N GLN A 78 -11.56 -1.96 0.62
CA GLN A 78 -11.76 -2.28 -0.78
C GLN A 78 -12.21 -1.05 -1.59
N SER A 79 -13.11 -0.24 -1.03
CA SER A 79 -13.58 1.02 -1.64
C SER A 79 -12.44 2.03 -1.78
N VAL A 80 -11.58 2.18 -0.77
CA VAL A 80 -10.37 3.04 -0.84
C VAL A 80 -9.42 2.57 -1.95
N TRP A 81 -9.31 1.26 -2.17
CA TRP A 81 -8.47 0.70 -3.22
C TRP A 81 -9.03 0.88 -4.64
N GLN A 82 -10.34 1.14 -4.81
CA GLN A 82 -10.97 1.11 -6.15
C GLN A 82 -10.30 2.04 -7.17
N PRO A 83 -10.00 3.32 -6.87
CA PRO A 83 -9.38 4.20 -7.86
C PRO A 83 -7.98 3.73 -8.28
N PHE A 84 -7.24 3.13 -7.34
CA PHE A 84 -5.90 2.61 -7.59
C PHE A 84 -5.89 1.34 -8.44
N LYS A 85 -7.02 0.62 -8.57
CA LYS A 85 -7.13 -0.55 -9.46
C LYS A 85 -6.87 -0.22 -10.93
N GLN A 86 -6.93 1.06 -11.31
CA GLN A 86 -6.52 1.49 -12.66
C GLN A 86 -5.04 1.23 -12.92
N LEU A 87 -4.17 1.28 -11.90
CA LEU A 87 -2.76 0.87 -12.03
C LEU A 87 -2.67 -0.59 -12.48
N GLN A 88 -3.41 -1.48 -11.82
CA GLN A 88 -3.43 -2.90 -12.16
C GLN A 88 -4.00 -3.15 -13.56
N ARG A 89 -5.07 -2.44 -13.93
CA ARG A 89 -5.70 -2.58 -15.25
C ARG A 89 -4.76 -2.15 -16.38
N GLN A 90 -4.11 -0.99 -16.27
CA GLN A 90 -3.21 -0.49 -17.32
C GLN A 90 -1.90 -1.29 -17.44
N LEU A 91 -1.50 -1.96 -16.36
CA LEU A 91 -0.31 -2.81 -16.35
C LEU A 91 -0.65 -4.29 -16.51
N GLU A 92 -1.93 -4.61 -16.66
CA GLU A 92 -2.48 -5.97 -16.77
C GLU A 92 -1.92 -6.91 -15.69
N CYS A 93 -1.81 -6.41 -14.46
CA CYS A 93 -1.30 -7.18 -13.33
C CYS A 93 -2.39 -7.45 -12.28
N ALA A 94 -2.34 -8.61 -11.65
CA ALA A 94 -3.32 -8.99 -10.64
C ALA A 94 -3.15 -8.18 -9.35
N PHE A 95 -4.28 -7.83 -8.70
CA PHE A 95 -4.24 -7.34 -7.33
C PHE A 95 -3.84 -8.50 -6.39
N PRO A 96 -3.00 -8.27 -5.36
CA PRO A 96 -2.63 -9.31 -4.42
C PRO A 96 -3.83 -9.95 -3.73
N ARG A 97 -3.84 -11.29 -3.65
CA ARG A 97 -4.95 -12.05 -3.05
C ARG A 97 -4.74 -12.36 -1.58
N ASN A 98 -3.49 -12.25 -1.11
CA ASN A 98 -3.09 -12.57 0.24
C ASN A 98 -1.88 -11.72 0.65
N ALA A 99 -1.56 -11.76 1.93
CA ALA A 99 -0.47 -10.97 2.50
C ALA A 99 0.90 -11.33 1.91
N PHE A 100 1.12 -12.60 1.52
CA PHE A 100 2.35 -13.00 0.86
C PHE A 100 2.54 -12.30 -0.50
N GLU A 101 1.51 -12.30 -1.34
CA GLU A 101 1.49 -11.56 -2.61
C GLU A 101 1.64 -10.05 -2.37
N LEU A 102 0.96 -9.52 -1.35
CA LEU A 102 1.01 -8.10 -1.07
C LEU A 102 2.42 -7.63 -0.67
N LEU A 103 3.09 -8.39 0.20
CA LEU A 103 4.31 -7.97 0.89
C LEU A 103 5.57 -8.51 0.21
N PHE A 104 5.60 -9.79 -0.14
CA PHE A 104 6.83 -10.51 -0.54
C PHE A 104 6.90 -10.89 -2.02
N LYS A 105 5.80 -10.75 -2.76
CA LYS A 105 5.73 -11.06 -4.20
C LYS A 105 4.99 -9.94 -4.96
N THR A 106 5.72 -8.86 -5.27
CA THR A 106 5.22 -7.76 -6.09
C THR A 106 4.46 -8.28 -7.31
N PRO A 107 3.21 -7.80 -7.55
CA PRO A 107 2.51 -8.06 -8.79
C PRO A 107 3.39 -7.72 -9.98
N LYS A 108 3.37 -8.56 -11.01
CA LYS A 108 4.19 -8.35 -12.21
C LYS A 108 3.29 -7.82 -13.32
N PRO A 109 3.62 -6.67 -13.91
CA PRO A 109 3.04 -6.26 -15.19
C PRO A 109 3.17 -7.36 -16.24
N SER A 110 2.21 -7.43 -17.18
CA SER A 110 2.27 -8.37 -18.32
C SER A 110 3.49 -8.08 -19.20
N ASP A 111 3.74 -6.79 -19.46
CA ASP A 111 4.92 -6.31 -20.17
C ASP A 111 6.15 -6.27 -19.24
N GLY A 112 7.15 -7.09 -19.58
CA GLY A 112 8.45 -7.15 -18.92
C GLY A 112 9.19 -5.81 -18.84
N TYR A 113 8.92 -4.89 -19.76
CA TYR A 113 9.49 -3.54 -19.77
C TYR A 113 9.13 -2.75 -18.51
N ASN A 114 7.90 -2.94 -18.01
CA ASN A 114 7.32 -2.21 -16.89
C ASN A 114 7.69 -2.78 -15.53
N VAL A 115 8.17 -4.02 -15.47
CA VAL A 115 8.46 -4.72 -14.21
C VAL A 115 9.43 -3.94 -13.33
N ARG A 116 10.53 -3.41 -13.90
CA ARG A 116 11.56 -2.70 -13.12
C ARG A 116 11.05 -1.38 -12.55
N GLY A 117 10.26 -0.63 -13.32
CA GLY A 117 9.60 0.58 -12.82
C GLY A 117 8.59 0.24 -11.73
N TYR A 118 7.81 -0.82 -11.94
CA TYR A 118 6.72 -1.19 -11.04
C TYR A 118 7.23 -1.65 -9.68
N LEU A 119 8.38 -2.36 -9.66
CA LEU A 119 9.07 -2.74 -8.43
C LEU A 119 9.46 -1.55 -7.55
N LYS A 120 9.63 -0.36 -8.12
CA LYS A 120 9.95 0.87 -7.37
C LYS A 120 8.71 1.62 -6.90
N ILE A 121 7.63 1.64 -7.69
CA ILE A 121 6.42 2.38 -7.33
C ILE A 121 5.43 1.58 -6.47
N TRP A 122 5.35 0.26 -6.64
CA TRP A 122 4.40 -0.58 -5.90
C TRP A 122 4.57 -0.48 -4.37
N PRO A 123 5.80 -0.51 -3.82
CA PRO A 123 6.01 -0.33 -2.40
C PRO A 123 5.46 0.99 -1.85
N ILE A 124 5.55 2.07 -2.62
CA ILE A 124 5.00 3.40 -2.28
C ILE A 124 3.47 3.33 -2.26
N VAL A 125 2.86 2.85 -3.36
CA VAL A 125 1.40 2.78 -3.51
C VAL A 125 0.78 1.99 -2.35
N ARG A 126 1.26 0.78 -2.09
CA ARG A 126 0.73 -0.05 -0.99
C ARG A 126 0.92 0.60 0.38
N ALA A 127 2.06 1.25 0.62
CA ALA A 127 2.34 1.87 1.91
C ALA A 127 1.39 3.03 2.18
N CYS A 128 1.22 3.95 1.22
CA CYS A 128 0.36 5.11 1.38
C CYS A 128 -1.12 4.71 1.52
N VAL A 129 -1.62 3.77 0.71
CA VAL A 129 -3.04 3.38 0.76
C VAL A 129 -3.37 2.66 2.07
N TYR A 130 -2.60 1.64 2.46
CA TYR A 130 -2.88 0.95 3.72
C TYR A 130 -2.64 1.81 4.95
N TYR A 131 -1.69 2.74 4.89
CA TYR A 131 -1.49 3.72 5.95
C TYR A 131 -2.74 4.58 6.14
N GLN A 132 -3.35 5.10 5.06
CA GLN A 132 -4.57 5.91 5.18
C GLN A 132 -5.77 5.11 5.70
N ILE A 133 -5.93 3.86 5.25
CA ILE A 133 -6.97 2.97 5.79
C ILE A 133 -6.74 2.72 7.28
N TRP A 134 -5.49 2.48 7.69
CA TRP A 134 -5.13 2.27 9.09
C TRP A 134 -5.32 3.54 9.94
N LEU A 135 -4.95 4.70 9.42
CA LEU A 135 -5.09 5.97 10.15
C LEU A 135 -6.56 6.26 10.42
N GLN A 136 -7.42 6.19 9.39
CA GLN A 136 -8.86 6.35 9.57
C GLN A 136 -9.41 5.31 10.54
N ARG A 137 -8.95 4.06 10.48
CA ARG A 137 -9.35 3.01 11.43
C ARG A 137 -8.96 3.38 12.86
N ALA A 138 -7.73 3.85 13.07
CA ALA A 138 -7.23 4.27 14.38
C ALA A 138 -8.02 5.46 14.91
N ASP A 139 -8.27 6.47 14.08
CA ASP A 139 -9.07 7.64 14.44
C ASP A 139 -10.49 7.22 14.84
N ARG A 140 -11.13 6.33 14.07
CA ARG A 140 -12.46 5.81 14.43
C ARG A 140 -12.50 4.93 15.67
N THR A 141 -11.35 4.40 16.08
CA THR A 141 -11.24 3.59 17.31
C THR A 141 -10.96 4.47 18.54
N PHE A 142 -10.05 5.44 18.40
CA PHE A 142 -9.46 6.15 19.55
C PHE A 142 -9.82 7.65 19.60
N ARG A 143 -10.34 8.20 18.50
CA ARG A 143 -10.62 9.63 18.28
C ARG A 143 -11.98 9.81 17.61
N VAL A 144 -13.02 9.30 18.27
CA VAL A 144 -14.40 9.32 17.75
C VAL A 144 -14.96 10.73 17.54
N ASP A 145 -14.31 11.73 18.14
CA ASP A 145 -14.54 13.17 17.97
C ASP A 145 -14.22 13.66 16.55
N LEU A 146 -13.34 12.97 15.82
CA LEU A 146 -12.93 13.38 14.48
C LEU A 146 -13.97 12.99 13.42
N THR A 147 -14.09 13.87 12.41
CA THR A 147 -14.94 13.65 11.25
C THR A 147 -14.62 12.31 10.58
N PHE A 148 -15.66 11.54 10.28
CA PHE A 148 -15.52 10.34 9.48
C PHE A 148 -15.28 10.72 8.03
N ASN A 149 -14.10 10.38 7.50
CA ASN A 149 -13.82 10.56 6.09
C ASN A 149 -14.30 9.36 5.29
N SER A 150 -14.92 9.65 4.15
CA SER A 150 -15.37 8.66 3.18
C SER A 150 -14.21 7.90 2.53
N PRO A 151 -14.46 6.72 1.92
CA PRO A 151 -13.44 5.99 1.19
C PRO A 151 -12.78 6.81 0.06
N LEU A 152 -13.54 7.70 -0.60
CA LEU A 152 -13.01 8.55 -1.67
C LEU A 152 -12.03 9.59 -1.12
N GLU A 153 -12.37 10.24 0.00
CA GLU A 153 -11.47 11.20 0.67
C GLU A 153 -10.16 10.51 1.11
N MET A 154 -10.24 9.30 1.66
CA MET A 154 -9.05 8.50 2.00
C MET A 154 -8.24 8.12 0.77
N SER A 155 -8.90 7.84 -0.36
CA SER A 155 -8.24 7.59 -1.64
C SER A 155 -7.48 8.82 -2.13
N LEU A 156 -8.09 10.01 -2.04
CA LEU A 156 -7.47 11.28 -2.44
C LEU A 156 -6.29 11.65 -1.54
N GLN A 157 -6.41 11.45 -0.23
CA GLN A 157 -5.30 11.65 0.70
C GLN A 157 -4.15 10.67 0.42
N ALA A 158 -4.45 9.39 0.15
CA ALA A 158 -3.44 8.41 -0.24
C ALA A 158 -2.78 8.80 -1.57
N ALA A 159 -3.56 9.26 -2.57
CA ALA A 159 -3.07 9.69 -3.86
C ALA A 159 -2.11 10.89 -3.75
N GLY A 160 -2.45 11.88 -2.92
CA GLY A 160 -1.58 13.02 -2.65
C GLY A 160 -0.24 12.60 -2.02
N LEU A 161 -0.26 11.65 -1.08
CA LEU A 161 0.96 11.09 -0.50
C LEU A 161 1.77 10.29 -1.52
N ILE A 162 1.12 9.50 -2.38
CA ILE A 162 1.81 8.77 -3.45
C ILE A 162 2.48 9.77 -4.40
N LYS A 163 1.77 10.83 -4.81
CA LYS A 163 2.33 11.88 -5.67
C LYS A 163 3.59 12.50 -5.06
N LEU A 164 3.57 12.81 -3.77
CA LEU A 164 4.73 13.33 -3.05
C LEU A 164 5.92 12.35 -3.09
N HIS A 165 5.68 11.07 -2.80
CA HIS A 165 6.72 10.04 -2.84
C HIS A 165 7.26 9.81 -4.26
N LEU A 166 6.40 9.82 -5.28
CA LEU A 166 6.82 9.67 -6.66
C LEU A 166 7.66 10.88 -7.12
N ARG A 167 7.33 12.10 -6.68
CA ARG A 167 8.17 13.29 -6.90
C ARG A 167 9.56 13.08 -6.29
N GLN A 168 9.65 12.66 -5.03
CA GLN A 168 10.94 12.38 -4.38
C GLN A 168 11.71 11.26 -5.09
N LEU A 169 11.04 10.16 -5.43
CA LEU A 169 11.64 9.05 -6.18
C LEU A 169 12.24 9.53 -7.50
N LEU A 170 11.54 10.39 -8.24
CA LEU A 170 12.04 10.98 -9.49
C LEU A 170 13.16 12.00 -9.29
N GLN A 171 13.34 12.56 -8.09
CA GLN A 171 14.49 13.41 -7.75
C GLN A 171 15.71 12.59 -7.32
N ASP A 172 15.51 11.43 -6.69
CA ASP A 172 16.59 10.54 -6.26
C ASP A 172 17.17 9.69 -7.40
N LEU A 173 16.31 9.31 -8.36
CA LEU A 173 16.65 8.45 -9.48
C LEU A 173 17.45 9.05 -10.64
N PRO A 174 17.45 10.36 -10.95
CA PRO A 174 18.25 10.94 -12.05
C PRO A 174 19.74 10.60 -11.91
N LEU A 175 20.21 10.37 -10.69
CA LEU A 175 21.57 9.94 -10.37
C LEU A 175 21.81 8.42 -10.53
N LYS A 176 20.79 7.63 -10.93
CA LYS A 176 20.80 6.15 -10.96
C LYS A 176 20.24 5.58 -12.28
N LYS A 177 20.69 4.39 -12.69
CA LYS A 177 20.22 3.66 -13.90
C LYS A 177 18.71 3.32 -13.92
N GLY A 178 17.97 3.56 -12.82
CA GLY A 178 16.54 3.25 -12.69
C GLY A 178 15.59 4.32 -13.24
N TYR A 179 16.06 5.55 -13.46
CA TYR A 179 15.23 6.70 -13.83
C TYR A 179 14.32 6.43 -15.04
N ILE A 180 14.91 6.02 -16.16
CA ILE A 180 14.19 5.81 -17.43
C ILE A 180 13.06 4.78 -17.28
N LYS A 181 13.25 3.74 -16.45
CA LYS A 181 12.24 2.68 -16.26
C LYS A 181 11.06 3.15 -15.42
N VAL A 182 11.32 3.98 -14.39
CA VAL A 182 10.25 4.57 -13.58
C VAL A 182 9.53 5.64 -14.37
N PHE A 183 10.26 6.54 -15.05
CA PHE A 183 9.66 7.61 -15.85
C PHE A 183 8.73 7.08 -16.93
N ASN A 184 9.18 6.10 -17.73
CA ASN A 184 8.36 5.53 -18.79
C ASN A 184 7.11 4.83 -18.27
N LEU A 185 7.23 4.12 -17.13
CA LEU A 185 6.07 3.51 -16.48
C LEU A 185 5.05 4.57 -16.05
N LEU A 186 5.51 5.64 -15.40
CA LEU A 186 4.63 6.73 -14.96
C LEU A 186 3.99 7.45 -16.17
N LYS A 187 4.71 7.59 -17.30
CA LYS A 187 4.17 8.13 -18.55
C LYS A 187 3.14 7.21 -19.20
N GLN A 188 3.29 5.89 -19.10
CA GLN A 188 2.23 4.95 -19.51
C GLN A 188 1.00 5.12 -18.62
N LEU A 189 1.18 5.27 -17.31
CA LEU A 189 0.09 5.41 -16.35
C LEU A 189 -0.68 6.73 -16.50
N SER A 190 -0.08 7.76 -17.09
CA SER A 190 -0.74 9.06 -17.31
C SER A 190 -1.83 9.03 -18.37
N ARG A 191 -2.02 7.90 -19.06
CA ARG A 191 -3.16 7.66 -19.95
C ARG A 191 -4.49 7.56 -19.19
N ASP A 192 -4.48 7.22 -17.90
CA ASP A 192 -5.67 7.26 -17.06
C ASP A 192 -5.83 8.66 -16.45
N SER A 193 -7.01 9.26 -16.62
CA SER A 193 -7.26 10.64 -16.19
C SER A 193 -7.19 10.81 -14.67
N TRP A 194 -7.66 9.81 -13.90
CA TRP A 194 -7.65 9.87 -12.45
C TRP A 194 -6.23 9.74 -11.90
N LEU A 195 -5.45 8.78 -12.42
CA LEU A 195 -4.04 8.63 -12.06
C LEU A 195 -3.24 9.88 -12.42
N LYS A 196 -3.42 10.42 -13.64
CA LYS A 196 -2.78 11.67 -14.08
C LYS A 196 -3.10 12.81 -13.12
N GLN A 197 -4.36 13.03 -12.80
CA GLN A 197 -4.80 14.15 -11.98
C GLN A 197 -4.33 14.03 -10.52
N PHE A 198 -4.50 12.87 -9.89
CA PHE A 198 -4.39 12.74 -8.43
C PHE A 198 -3.12 12.04 -7.94
N VAL A 199 -2.54 11.14 -8.73
CA VAL A 199 -1.44 10.26 -8.28
C VAL A 199 -0.10 10.66 -8.88
N LEU A 200 -0.07 11.01 -10.16
CA LEU A 200 1.17 11.18 -10.89
C LEU A 200 1.77 12.59 -10.70
N PRO A 201 3.10 12.71 -10.57
CA PRO A 201 3.78 14.00 -10.58
C PRO A 201 3.58 14.75 -11.89
N ASP A 202 3.55 16.08 -11.83
CA ASP A 202 3.37 16.93 -13.03
C ASP A 202 4.54 16.78 -14.02
N ALA A 203 5.75 16.50 -13.53
CA ALA A 203 6.95 16.25 -14.34
C ALA A 203 6.83 15.05 -15.31
N VAL A 204 5.79 14.24 -15.22
CA VAL A 204 5.55 13.09 -16.12
C VAL A 204 4.33 13.32 -17.04
N GLN A 205 3.71 14.49 -16.97
CA GLN A 205 2.50 14.82 -17.71
C GLN A 205 2.79 15.53 -19.05
N ASP A 206 4.03 15.98 -19.23
CA ASP A 206 4.58 16.58 -20.45
C ASP A 206 5.29 15.52 -21.36
#